data_AF-A0A1A8HSQ0-F1
#
_entry.id   AF-A0A1A8HSQ0-F1
#
_cell.length_a   1.000
_cell.length_b   1.000
_cell.length_c   1.000
_cell.angle_alpha   90.00
_cell.angle_beta   90.00
_cell.angle_gamma   90.00
#
_symmetry.space_group_name_H-M   'P 1'
#
loop_
_entity.id
_entity.type
_entity.pdbx_description
1 polymer ?
#
loop_
_entity_poly.entity_id
_entity_poly.type
_entity_poly.pdbx_seq_one_letter_code
_entity_poly.pdbx_strand_id
1 'polypeptide(L)'
;DMEILPMVQQRRYPKVFVDGPFGGPSEDVFNYDVSLCVAGGIGATPFACVLQALLDGWRGFRLQRLYFVWVCKEIQSFYWFAELLCALHKKLWQENRP
;
A
#
# COMPACT_ATOMS: atom_id res chain seq x y z
N ASP A 1 -8.48 -55.05 -10.32
CA ASP A 1 -9.54 -54.03 -10.23
C ASP A 1 -8.92 -52.65 -10.12
N MET A 2 -9.02 -51.88 -11.20
CA MET A 2 -8.49 -50.53 -11.31
C MET A 2 -9.62 -49.53 -11.02
N GLU A 3 -9.25 -48.43 -10.36
CA GLU A 3 -9.98 -47.16 -10.22
C GLU A 3 -11.16 -47.16 -9.22
N ILE A 4 -11.42 -46.11 -8.45
CA ILE A 4 -11.45 -44.69 -8.86
C ILE A 4 -10.95 -43.80 -7.70
N LEU A 5 -9.89 -43.01 -7.93
CA LEU A 5 -9.52 -41.89 -7.06
C LEU A 5 -10.53 -40.74 -7.28
N PRO A 6 -10.94 -40.01 -6.22
CA PRO A 6 -11.93 -38.95 -6.34
C PRO A 6 -11.43 -37.87 -7.30
N MET A 7 -12.29 -37.56 -8.26
CA MET A 7 -12.07 -36.60 -9.32
C MET A 7 -11.65 -35.26 -8.71
N VAL A 8 -10.40 -34.85 -8.91
CA VAL A 8 -9.93 -33.51 -8.57
C VAL A 8 -10.68 -32.53 -9.47
N GLN A 9 -11.73 -31.90 -8.94
CA GLN A 9 -12.36 -30.75 -9.61
C GLN A 9 -11.27 -29.69 -9.83
N GLN A 10 -10.82 -29.54 -11.09
CA GLN A 10 -9.92 -28.46 -11.46
C GLN A 10 -10.58 -27.13 -11.10
N ARG A 11 -10.05 -26.43 -10.09
CA ARG A 11 -10.48 -25.08 -9.73
C ARG A 11 -10.23 -24.17 -10.94
N ARG A 12 -11.30 -23.75 -11.60
CA ARG A 12 -11.24 -22.82 -12.73
C ARG A 12 -11.20 -21.39 -12.18
N TYR A 13 -10.04 -20.76 -12.23
CA TYR A 13 -9.87 -19.36 -11.81
C TYR A 13 -10.57 -18.40 -12.79
N PRO A 14 -11.08 -17.25 -12.31
CA PRO A 14 -11.66 -16.24 -13.19
C PRO A 14 -10.59 -15.63 -14.09
N LYS A 15 -10.99 -15.26 -15.32
CA LYS A 15 -10.15 -14.42 -16.19
C LYS A 15 -10.24 -12.97 -15.71
N VAL A 16 -9.09 -12.34 -15.48
CA VAL A 16 -8.99 -10.94 -15.05
C VAL A 16 -8.35 -10.14 -16.19
N PHE A 17 -8.94 -9.01 -16.54
CA PHE A 17 -8.39 -8.04 -17.50
C PHE A 17 -8.05 -6.75 -16.74
N VAL A 18 -6.92 -6.14 -17.08
CA VAL A 18 -6.43 -4.92 -16.43
C VAL A 18 -6.34 -3.82 -17.49
N ASP A 19 -6.91 -2.67 -17.18
CA ASP A 19 -6.81 -1.45 -17.99
C ASP A 19 -6.29 -0.32 -17.11
N GLY A 20 -5.26 0.38 -17.58
CA GLY A 20 -4.49 1.37 -16.80
C GLY A 20 -2.97 1.29 -17.00
N PRO A 21 -2.19 2.14 -16.31
CA PRO A 21 -2.57 2.92 -15.14
C PRO A 21 -3.34 4.21 -15.45
N PHE A 22 -4.17 4.63 -14.51
CA PHE A 22 -4.79 5.95 -14.48
C PHE A 22 -4.30 6.66 -13.23
N GLY A 23 -3.45 7.68 -13.42
CA GLY A 23 -2.81 8.38 -12.32
C GLY A 23 -3.80 9.19 -11.48
N GLY A 24 -3.44 9.39 -10.21
CA GLY A 24 -4.24 10.14 -9.25
C GLY A 24 -3.44 11.25 -8.57
N PRO A 25 -4.13 12.17 -7.87
CA PRO A 25 -3.47 13.31 -7.19
C PRO A 25 -2.50 12.88 -6.07
N SER A 26 -2.58 11.65 -5.58
CA SER A 26 -1.64 11.10 -4.59
C SER A 26 -0.21 10.94 -5.13
N GLU A 27 -0.02 10.91 -6.45
CA GLU A 27 1.31 10.82 -7.06
C GLU A 27 2.15 12.09 -6.85
N ASP A 28 1.48 13.24 -6.72
CA ASP A 28 2.12 14.54 -6.52
C ASP A 28 2.78 14.70 -5.14
N VAL A 29 2.54 13.77 -4.20
CA VAL A 29 3.12 13.78 -2.84
C VAL A 29 4.65 13.91 -2.88
N PHE A 30 5.28 13.38 -3.92
CA PHE A 30 6.73 13.41 -4.12
C PHE A 30 7.28 14.74 -4.66
N ASN A 31 6.42 15.62 -5.15
CA ASN A 31 6.79 16.88 -5.84
C ASN A 31 7.00 18.06 -4.88
N TYR A 32 6.63 17.93 -3.61
CA TYR A 32 6.74 18.98 -2.59
C TYR A 32 7.79 18.63 -1.54
N ASP A 33 8.44 19.63 -0.93
CA ASP A 33 9.41 19.40 0.15
C ASP A 33 8.73 18.80 1.39
N VAL A 34 7.50 19.23 1.67
CA VAL A 34 6.66 18.75 2.77
C VAL A 34 5.27 18.44 2.24
N SER A 35 4.77 17.24 2.53
CA SER A 35 3.44 16.77 2.11
C SER A 35 2.62 16.33 3.32
N LEU A 36 1.34 16.73 3.35
CA LEU A 36 0.35 16.29 4.33
C LEU A 36 -0.72 15.46 3.63
N CYS A 37 -0.76 14.17 3.93
CA CYS A 37 -1.70 13.21 3.39
C CYS A 37 -2.76 12.89 4.43
N VAL A 38 -4.01 13.27 4.18
CA VAL A 38 -5.15 12.99 5.05
C VAL A 38 -6.05 11.96 4.39
N ALA A 39 -6.34 10.87 5.09
CA ALA A 39 -7.15 9.77 4.59
C ALA A 39 -8.27 9.39 5.58
N GLY A 40 -9.44 9.05 5.05
CA GLY A 40 -10.58 8.54 5.82
C GLY A 40 -10.98 7.14 5.36
N GLY A 41 -11.02 6.16 6.27
CA GLY A 41 -11.40 4.77 5.96
C GLY A 41 -10.60 4.19 4.79
N ILE A 42 -11.29 3.70 3.76
CA ILE A 42 -10.66 3.14 2.54
C ILE A 42 -9.86 4.18 1.73
N GLY A 43 -10.03 5.48 2.00
CA GLY A 43 -9.26 6.55 1.35
C GLY A 43 -7.75 6.49 1.62
N ALA A 44 -7.27 5.59 2.47
CA ALA A 44 -5.84 5.34 2.66
C ALA A 44 -5.19 4.52 1.53
N THR A 45 -5.99 3.78 0.74
CA THR A 45 -5.50 2.93 -0.35
C THR A 45 -4.56 3.64 -1.34
N PRO A 46 -4.85 4.85 -1.86
CA PRO A 46 -3.91 5.55 -2.74
C PRO A 46 -2.58 5.93 -2.07
N PHE A 47 -2.52 6.00 -0.74
CA PHE A 47 -1.27 6.26 -0.02
C PHE A 47 -0.48 4.99 0.28
N ALA A 48 -1.07 3.80 0.09
CA ALA A 48 -0.35 2.54 0.27
C ALA A 48 0.84 2.42 -0.67
N CYS A 49 0.65 2.73 -1.95
CA CYS A 49 1.74 2.72 -2.92
C CYS A 49 2.77 3.82 -2.64
N VAL A 50 2.36 4.99 -2.14
CA VAL A 50 3.29 6.07 -1.73
C VAL A 50 4.20 5.61 -0.59
N LEU A 51 3.63 5.02 0.47
CA LEU A 51 4.41 4.51 1.60
C LEU A 51 5.28 3.32 1.19
N GLN A 52 4.80 2.45 0.30
CA GLN A 52 5.58 1.35 -0.26
C GLN A 52 6.79 1.88 -1.04
N ALA A 53 6.63 2.89 -1.90
CA ALA A 53 7.75 3.47 -2.65
C ALA A 53 8.82 4.06 -1.72
N LEU A 54 8.42 4.68 -0.60
CA LEU A 54 9.35 5.12 0.45
C LEU A 54 10.06 3.93 1.13
N LEU A 55 9.32 2.86 1.41
CA LEU A 55 9.87 1.63 2.01
C LEU A 55 10.86 0.94 1.07
N ASP A 56 10.61 0.94 -0.23
CA ASP A 56 11.53 0.40 -1.25
C ASP A 56 12.77 1.29 -1.44
N GLY A 57 12.75 2.50 -0.86
CA GLY A 57 13.86 3.43 -0.92
C GLY A 57 14.03 4.02 -2.31
N TRP A 58 12.94 4.18 -3.06
CA TRP A 58 12.95 5.00 -4.26
C TRP A 58 13.56 6.37 -3.92
N ARG A 59 14.36 6.90 -4.84
CA ARG A 59 15.08 8.16 -4.67
C ARG A 59 14.79 9.07 -5.85
N GLY A 60 15.02 10.37 -5.68
CA GLY A 60 14.85 11.37 -6.74
C GLY A 60 13.57 12.19 -6.64
N PHE A 61 12.82 12.07 -5.53
CA PHE A 61 11.72 12.97 -5.20
C PHE A 61 12.20 14.15 -4.34
N ARG A 62 11.43 15.24 -4.40
CA ARG A 62 11.70 16.47 -3.65
C ARG A 62 11.31 16.35 -2.17
N LEU A 63 10.40 15.41 -1.87
CA LEU A 63 9.88 15.12 -0.54
C LEU A 63 10.97 14.88 0.52
N GLN A 64 10.96 15.74 1.54
CA GLN A 64 11.81 15.65 2.73
C GLN A 64 11.01 15.22 3.96
N ARG A 65 9.71 15.53 4.01
CA ARG A 65 8.85 15.22 5.16
C ARG A 65 7.43 14.87 4.73
N LEU A 66 6.96 13.73 5.21
CA LEU A 66 5.59 13.27 4.98
C LEU A 66 4.83 13.20 6.31
N TYR A 67 3.71 13.91 6.39
CA TYR A 67 2.73 13.73 7.46
C TYR A 67 1.59 12.87 6.93
N PHE A 68 1.38 11.70 7.53
CA PHE A 68 0.27 10.82 7.17
C PHE A 68 -0.74 10.75 8.31
N VAL A 69 -1.95 11.27 8.07
CA VAL A 69 -3.06 11.28 9.03
C VAL A 69 -4.15 10.37 8.50
N TRP A 70 -4.38 9.25 9.18
CA TRP A 70 -5.40 8.29 8.80
C TRP A 70 -6.46 8.13 9.87
N VAL A 71 -7.71 8.43 9.51
CA VAL A 71 -8.86 8.37 10.40
C VAL A 71 -9.78 7.22 9.99
N CYS A 72 -10.02 6.29 10.91
CA CYS A 72 -10.96 5.18 10.74
C CYS A 72 -12.00 5.19 11.86
N LYS A 73 -13.21 4.69 11.54
CA LYS A 73 -14.26 4.47 12.53
C LYS A 73 -13.97 3.24 13.41
N GLU A 74 -13.33 2.22 12.83
CA GLU A 74 -13.10 0.91 13.45
C GLU A 74 -11.61 0.57 13.47
N ILE A 75 -11.15 -0.05 14.55
CA ILE A 75 -9.74 -0.42 14.72
C ILE A 75 -9.29 -1.50 13.71
N GLN A 76 -10.21 -2.38 13.32
CA GLN A 76 -9.95 -3.45 12.35
C GLN A 76 -9.57 -2.89 10.98
N SER A 77 -10.02 -1.68 10.65
CA SER A 77 -9.67 -1.01 9.38
C SER A 77 -8.17 -0.78 9.23
N PHE A 78 -7.41 -0.73 10.33
CA PHE A 78 -5.97 -0.54 10.31
C PHE A 78 -5.18 -1.82 9.97
N TYR A 79 -5.74 -3.02 10.14
CA TYR A 79 -4.96 -4.26 10.10
C TYR A 79 -4.33 -4.58 8.75
N TRP A 80 -5.06 -4.37 7.65
CA TRP A 80 -4.54 -4.67 6.32
C TRP A 80 -3.32 -3.80 5.93
N PHE A 81 -3.17 -2.66 6.59
CA PHE A 81 -2.15 -1.66 6.30
C PHE A 81 -1.08 -1.52 7.40
N ALA A 82 -1.27 -2.22 8.53
CA ALA A 82 -0.44 -2.09 9.72
C ALA A 82 1.00 -2.56 9.47
N GLU A 83 1.19 -3.66 8.74
CA GLU A 83 2.52 -4.19 8.45
C GLU A 83 3.38 -3.19 7.66
N LEU A 84 2.79 -2.54 6.64
CA LEU A 84 3.49 -1.54 5.85
C LEU A 84 3.89 -0.33 6.71
N LEU A 85 2.96 0.18 7.52
CA LEU A 85 3.20 1.31 8.41
C LEU A 85 4.33 1.01 9.40
N CYS A 86 4.29 -0.16 10.05
CA CYS A 86 5.32 -0.57 11.00
C CYS A 86 6.68 -0.80 10.31
N ALA A 87 6.71 -1.43 9.14
CA ALA A 87 7.92 -1.66 8.39
C ALA A 87 8.59 -0.34 7.97
N LEU A 88 7.81 0.59 7.41
CA LEU A 88 8.29 1.90 7.01
C LEU A 88 8.79 2.71 8.21
N HIS A 89 8.00 2.77 9.29
CA HIS A 89 8.39 3.48 10.50
C HIS A 89 9.71 2.94 11.06
N LYS A 90 9.86 1.62 11.18
CA LYS A 90 11.08 0.99 11.68
C LYS A 90 12.29 1.30 10.80
N LYS A 91 12.14 1.22 9.47
CA LYS A 91 13.21 1.56 8.51
C LYS A 91 13.66 3.01 8.68
N LEU A 92 12.71 3.95 8.61
CA LEU A 92 12.97 5.38 8.70
C LEU A 92 13.62 5.76 10.04
N TRP A 93 13.17 5.14 11.13
CA TRP A 93 13.78 5.31 12.44
C TRP A 93 15.24 4.84 12.49
N GLN A 94 15.53 3.67 11.93
CA GLN A 94 16.90 3.12 11.86
C GLN A 94 17.83 3.95 10.97
N GLU A 95 17.29 4.55 9.92
CA GLU A 95 18.02 5.43 9.00
C GLU A 95 18.16 6.87 9.54
N ASN A 96 17.71 7.13 10.77
CA ASN A 96 17.70 8.44 11.42
C ASN A 96 16.95 9.52 10.60
N ARG A 97 15.87 9.09 9.92
CA ARG A 97 14.99 9.90 9.08
C ARG A 97 13.52 9.69 9.48
N PRO A 98 13.14 9.96 10.75
CA PRO A 98 11.79 9.71 11.26
C PRO A 98 10.71 10.55 10.57
#